data_AF-A0A0F9K4Y6-F1
#
_entry.id   AF-A0A0F9K4Y6-F1
#
_cell.length_a   1.000
_cell.length_b   1.000
_cell.length_c   1.000
_cell.angle_alpha   90.00
_cell.angle_beta   90.00
_cell.angle_gamma   90.00
#
_symmetry.space_group_name_H-M   'P 1'
#
loop_
_entity.id
_entity.type
_entity.pdbx_description
1 polymer ?
#
loop_
_entity_poly.entity_id
_entity_poly.type
_entity_poly.pdbx_seq_one_letter_code
_entity_poly.pdbx_strand_id
1 'polypeptide(L)'
;MITELVADNMFGPYWLYVPLTYFTKFGEDFKTNSDKSIIKRLLEIPGLEVIKASPDLLDGGTGEVILVQPTSDVVEMVIGLQPQTIEWETNGGMTSNFKVMTIMVPRIRNTQTLQSGIAHFTV
;
A
#
# COMPACT_ATOMS: atom_id res chain seq x y z
N MET A 1 -7.39 -7.69 12.65
CA MET A 1 -6.19 -7.44 11.80
C MET A 1 -4.96 -7.12 12.63
N ILE A 2 -4.92 -6.04 13.42
CA ILE A 2 -3.75 -5.73 14.27
C ILE A 2 -3.44 -6.84 15.29
N THR A 3 -4.48 -7.42 15.91
CA THR A 3 -4.33 -8.55 16.84
C THR A 3 -3.71 -9.80 16.20
N GLU A 4 -4.06 -10.08 14.94
CA GLU A 4 -3.51 -11.21 14.19
C GLU A 4 -2.02 -11.00 13.89
N LEU A 5 -1.64 -9.79 13.45
CA LEU A 5 -0.23 -9.45 13.21
C LEU A 5 0.59 -9.51 14.51
N VAL A 6 0.02 -9.07 15.63
CA VAL A 6 0.67 -9.19 16.94
C VAL A 6 0.84 -10.65 17.35
N ALA A 7 -0.12 -11.54 17.03
CA ALA A 7 0.02 -12.98 17.23
C ALA A 7 1.13 -13.58 16.33
N ASP A 8 1.34 -12.99 15.16
CA ASP A 8 2.40 -13.35 14.21
C ASP A 8 3.78 -12.76 14.52
N ASN A 9 3.96 -12.18 15.72
CA ASN A 9 5.19 -11.51 16.17
C ASN A 9 5.59 -10.29 15.32
N MET A 10 4.62 -9.71 14.62
CA MET A 10 4.77 -8.49 13.83
C MET A 10 4.19 -7.37 14.69
N PHE A 11 5.03 -6.44 15.17
CA PHE A 11 4.64 -5.42 16.17
C PHE A 11 4.55 -4.01 15.60
N GLY A 12 4.72 -3.85 14.29
CA GLY A 12 4.61 -2.57 13.59
C GLY A 12 5.95 -1.83 13.41
N PRO A 13 5.93 -0.60 12.85
CA PRO A 13 4.77 0.22 12.50
C PRO A 13 3.89 -0.39 11.39
N TYR A 14 2.60 -0.04 11.33
CA TYR A 14 1.69 -0.54 10.29
C TYR A 14 1.19 0.57 9.37
N TRP A 15 1.07 0.23 8.09
CA TRP A 15 0.42 1.02 7.06
C TRP A 15 -0.86 0.33 6.61
N LEU A 16 -1.97 1.07 6.61
CA LEU A 16 -3.27 0.59 6.18
C LEU A 16 -3.56 1.12 4.77
N TYR A 17 -3.74 0.20 3.81
CA TYR A 17 -4.21 0.51 2.48
C TYR A 17 -5.71 0.27 2.37
N VAL A 18 -6.43 1.30 1.92
CA VAL A 18 -7.88 1.27 1.74
C VAL A 18 -8.27 1.71 0.33
N PRO A 19 -9.40 1.22 -0.21
CA PRO A 19 -9.97 1.71 -1.46
C PRO A 19 -10.31 3.20 -1.39
N LEU A 20 -10.35 3.85 -2.55
CA LEU A 20 -10.63 5.30 -2.65
C LEU A 20 -11.99 5.68 -2.07
N THR A 21 -13.08 4.93 -2.32
CA THR A 21 -14.40 5.36 -1.80
C THR A 21 -14.48 5.24 -0.28
N TYR A 22 -13.82 4.23 0.31
CA TYR A 22 -13.75 4.09 1.76
C TYR A 22 -12.95 5.22 2.38
N PHE A 23 -11.84 5.61 1.76
CA PHE A 23 -11.05 6.75 2.19
C PHE A 23 -11.85 8.07 2.16
N THR A 24 -12.63 8.30 1.10
CA THR A 24 -13.51 9.48 0.99
C THR A 24 -14.56 9.47 2.10
N LYS A 25 -15.22 8.32 2.35
CA LYS A 25 -16.19 8.19 3.46
C LYS A 25 -15.56 8.43 4.83
N PHE A 26 -14.30 8.02 5.03
CA PHE A 26 -13.59 8.30 6.29
C PHE A 26 -13.27 9.78 6.50
N GLY A 27 -13.15 10.55 5.42
CA GLY A 27 -13.01 12.00 5.45
C GLY A 27 -14.33 12.74 5.71
N GLU A 28 -15.44 12.22 5.19
CA GLU A 28 -16.76 12.87 5.24
C GLU A 28 -17.52 12.62 6.55
N ASP A 29 -17.22 11.56 7.30
CA ASP A 29 -17.89 11.28 8.58
C ASP A 29 -17.33 12.12 9.74
N PHE A 30 -17.92 13.30 9.91
CA PHE A 30 -17.88 14.07 11.15
C PHE A 30 -19.07 13.65 12.01
N LYS A 31 -18.81 12.92 13.09
CA LYS A 31 -19.86 12.56 14.05
C LYS A 31 -20.53 13.86 14.55
N THR A 32 -21.84 13.83 14.77
CA THR A 32 -22.64 14.96 15.29
C THR A 32 -22.08 15.64 16.56
N ASN A 33 -21.17 14.97 17.30
CA ASN A 33 -20.53 15.48 18.53
C ASN A 33 -19.00 15.30 18.57
N SER A 34 -18.28 15.23 17.42
CA SER A 34 -16.82 15.09 17.43
C SER A 34 -16.16 15.81 16.24
N ASP A 35 -15.26 16.75 16.54
CA ASP A 35 -14.50 17.56 15.57
C ASP A 35 -13.42 16.76 14.80
N LYS A 36 -13.30 15.45 15.07
CA LYS A 36 -12.32 14.55 14.44
C LYS A 36 -12.98 13.62 13.42
N SER A 37 -12.49 13.65 12.18
CA SER A 37 -12.82 12.67 11.14
C SER A 37 -12.41 11.25 11.56
N ILE A 38 -12.98 10.22 10.92
CA ILE A 38 -12.60 8.82 11.18
C ILE A 38 -11.09 8.62 10.97
N ILE A 39 -10.50 9.27 9.97
CA ILE A 39 -9.05 9.19 9.69
C ILE A 39 -8.21 9.60 10.92
N LYS A 40 -8.56 10.73 11.56
CA LYS A 40 -7.83 11.21 12.74
C LYS A 40 -7.98 10.25 13.92
N ARG A 41 -9.17 9.64 14.10
CA ARG A 41 -9.41 8.63 15.14
C ARG A 41 -8.64 7.34 14.89
N LEU A 42 -8.52 6.91 13.64
CA LEU A 42 -7.75 5.73 13.27
C LEU A 42 -6.24 5.96 13.45
N LEU A 43 -5.72 7.14 13.09
CA LEU A 43 -4.31 7.49 13.31
C LEU A 43 -3.93 7.66 14.79
N GLU A 44 -4.91 7.85 15.68
CA GLU A 44 -4.69 7.84 17.13
C GLU A 44 -4.48 6.42 17.69
N ILE A 45 -4.73 5.36 16.90
CA ILE A 45 -4.49 3.97 17.32
C ILE A 45 -2.98 3.72 17.40
N PRO A 46 -2.46 3.25 18.56
CA PRO A 46 -1.04 2.98 18.71
C PRO A 46 -0.57 1.90 17.73
N GLY A 47 0.48 2.21 16.97
CA GLY A 47 1.10 1.31 15.99
C GLY A 47 0.64 1.54 14.53
N LEU A 48 -0.48 2.24 14.29
CA LEU A 48 -0.88 2.64 12.94
C LEU A 48 -0.25 3.99 12.60
N GLU A 49 0.67 3.99 11.64
CA GLU A 49 1.42 5.20 11.29
C GLU A 49 0.74 5.98 10.15
N VAL A 50 0.29 5.27 9.11
CA VAL A 50 -0.23 5.88 7.89
C VAL A 50 -1.42 5.10 7.35
N ILE A 51 -2.43 5.83 6.90
CA ILE A 51 -3.54 5.31 6.08
C ILE A 51 -3.35 5.86 4.67
N LYS A 52 -3.21 4.96 3.68
CA LYS A 52 -3.05 5.32 2.28
C LYS A 52 -4.24 4.84 1.48
N ALA A 53 -4.73 5.70 0.59
CA ALA A 53 -5.73 5.30 -0.39
C ALA A 53 -5.04 4.65 -1.59
N SER A 54 -5.55 3.51 -2.05
CA SER A 54 -5.09 2.84 -3.26
C SER A 54 -6.24 2.75 -4.28
N PRO A 55 -6.04 3.21 -5.53
CA PRO A 55 -7.02 3.02 -6.60
C PRO A 55 -7.10 1.57 -7.09
N ASP A 56 -6.05 0.77 -6.83
CA ASP A 56 -5.92 -0.59 -7.35
C ASP A 56 -6.60 -1.65 -6.47
N LEU A 57 -7.15 -1.26 -5.32
CA LEU A 57 -7.90 -2.16 -4.43
C LEU A 57 -9.37 -2.25 -4.85
N LEU A 58 -9.95 -3.44 -4.68
CA LEU A 58 -11.38 -3.64 -4.91
C LEU A 58 -12.22 -2.82 -3.94
N ASP A 59 -13.28 -2.20 -4.48
CA ASP A 59 -14.16 -1.30 -3.75
C ASP A 59 -15.61 -1.82 -3.73
N GLY A 60 -16.45 -1.28 -2.85
CA GLY A 60 -17.88 -1.59 -2.79
C GLY A 60 -18.23 -2.80 -1.94
N GLY A 61 -19.09 -3.70 -2.44
CA GLY A 61 -19.59 -4.86 -1.70
C GLY A 61 -18.61 -6.02 -1.55
N THR A 62 -17.45 -5.94 -2.21
CA THR A 62 -16.31 -6.87 -2.15
C THR A 62 -15.05 -6.08 -1.79
N GLY A 63 -15.18 -5.15 -0.84
CA GLY A 63 -14.09 -4.26 -0.49
C GLY A 63 -12.92 -5.01 0.13
N GLU A 64 -11.72 -4.72 -0.35
CA GLU A 64 -10.48 -5.27 0.18
C GLU A 64 -9.72 -4.21 0.97
N VAL A 65 -9.19 -4.61 2.13
CA VAL A 65 -8.38 -3.76 2.99
C VAL A 65 -7.11 -4.53 3.34
N ILE A 66 -5.96 -3.87 3.19
CA ILE A 66 -4.66 -4.50 3.45
C ILE A 66 -3.92 -3.72 4.53
N LEU A 67 -3.49 -4.43 5.56
CA LEU A 67 -2.62 -3.89 6.60
C LEU A 67 -1.22 -4.47 6.39
N VAL A 68 -0.22 -3.62 6.22
CA VAL A 68 1.16 -3.99 5.89
C VAL A 68 2.12 -3.38 6.91
N GLN A 69 3.06 -4.16 7.41
CA GLN A 69 4.24 -3.63 8.10
C GLN A 69 5.32 -3.26 7.06
N PRO A 70 5.67 -1.97 6.90
CA PRO A 70 6.60 -1.49 5.87
C PRO A 70 8.06 -1.59 6.34
N THR A 71 8.44 -2.71 6.96
CA THR A 71 9.83 -3.00 7.31
C THR A 71 10.46 -3.84 6.19
N SER A 72 11.78 -3.70 6.00
CA SER A 72 12.55 -4.47 5.00
C SER A 72 12.42 -5.98 5.15
N ASP A 73 12.01 -6.43 6.33
CA ASP A 73 11.84 -7.83 6.69
C ASP A 73 10.54 -8.43 6.13
N VAL A 74 9.57 -7.60 5.73
CA VAL A 74 8.25 -8.03 5.22
C VAL A 74 8.08 -7.66 3.75
N VAL A 75 8.31 -6.39 3.39
CA VAL A 75 8.16 -5.90 2.01
C VAL A 75 9.37 -5.07 1.61
N GLU A 76 9.98 -5.43 0.49
CA GLU A 76 11.10 -4.72 -0.10
C GLU A 76 10.89 -4.56 -1.61
N MET A 77 11.38 -3.47 -2.20
CA MET A 77 11.41 -3.30 -3.65
C MET A 77 12.84 -3.46 -4.15
N VAL A 78 13.10 -4.52 -4.91
CA VAL A 78 14.40 -4.74 -5.55
C VAL A 78 14.46 -3.89 -6.81
N ILE A 79 15.34 -2.90 -6.83
CA ILE A 79 15.52 -1.97 -7.95
C ILE A 79 16.75 -2.42 -8.76
N GLY A 80 16.51 -3.01 -9.92
CA GLY A 80 17.57 -3.35 -10.88
C GLY A 80 17.86 -2.20 -11.85
N LEU A 81 16.83 -1.46 -12.25
CA LEU A 81 16.91 -0.30 -13.12
C LEU A 81 15.83 0.69 -12.73
N GLN A 82 16.22 1.92 -12.37
CA GLN A 82 15.26 3.00 -12.15
C GLN A 82 14.57 3.41 -13.47
N PRO A 83 13.37 4.02 -13.42
CA PRO A 83 12.63 4.35 -14.63
C PRO A 83 13.40 5.39 -15.42
N GLN A 84 13.77 5.04 -16.65
CA GLN A 84 14.47 5.94 -17.56
C GLN A 84 13.87 5.88 -18.96
N THR A 85 13.91 7.00 -19.65
CA THR A 85 13.53 7.12 -21.06
C THR A 85 14.71 6.75 -21.95
N ILE A 86 14.51 5.74 -22.79
CA ILE A 86 15.43 5.42 -23.88
C ILE A 86 14.85 5.99 -25.17
N GLU A 87 15.67 6.75 -25.88
CA GLU A 87 15.37 7.30 -27.18
C GLU A 87 16.18 6.57 -28.26
N TRP A 88 15.54 6.26 -29.38
CA TRP A 88 16.24 5.81 -30.57
C TRP A 88 15.54 6.27 -31.84
N GLU A 89 16.34 6.50 -32.87
CA GLU A 89 15.85 6.89 -34.19
C GLU A 89 15.63 5.67 -35.08
N THR A 90 14.55 5.70 -35.84
CA THR A 90 14.30 4.76 -36.94
C THR A 90 14.15 5.53 -38.25
N ASN A 91 14.24 4.83 -39.39
CA ASN A 91 14.12 5.43 -40.73
C ASN A 91 15.11 6.58 -41.00
N GLY A 92 16.36 6.44 -40.54
CA GLY A 92 17.42 7.45 -40.79
C GLY A 92 17.13 8.81 -40.16
N GLY A 93 16.47 8.85 -39.00
CA GLY A 93 16.16 10.08 -38.26
C GLY A 93 14.79 10.69 -38.59
N MET A 94 13.99 10.06 -39.46
CA MET A 94 12.62 10.52 -39.75
C MET A 94 11.61 10.19 -38.62
N THR A 95 11.98 9.33 -37.68
CA THR A 95 11.13 8.94 -36.56
C THR A 95 11.97 8.78 -35.30
N SER A 96 11.69 9.60 -34.28
CA SER A 96 12.24 9.40 -32.93
C SER A 96 11.25 8.58 -32.10
N ASN A 97 11.75 7.51 -31.48
CA ASN A 97 10.98 6.60 -30.65
C ASN A 97 11.43 6.78 -29.20
N PHE A 98 10.46 6.84 -28.30
CA PHE A 98 10.71 6.93 -26.87
C PHE A 98 10.11 5.72 -26.17
N LYS A 99 10.87 5.12 -25.25
CA LYS A 99 10.37 4.06 -24.36
C LYS A 99 10.82 4.32 -22.94
N VAL A 100 9.87 4.32 -22.02
CA VAL A 100 10.15 4.29 -20.58
C VAL A 100 10.41 2.84 -20.19
N MET A 101 11.58 2.56 -19.62
CA MET A 101 11.94 1.22 -19.13
C MET A 101 12.36 1.28 -17.67
N THR A 102 11.97 0.26 -16.91
CA THR A 102 12.28 0.08 -15.49
C THR A 102 12.39 -1.41 -15.19
N ILE A 103 13.22 -1.77 -14.21
CA ILE A 103 13.32 -3.13 -13.66
C ILE A 103 13.17 -2.99 -12.15
N MET A 104 11.95 -3.19 -11.67
CA MET A 104 11.59 -3.14 -10.25
C MET A 104 10.77 -4.37 -9.91
N VAL A 105 11.18 -5.11 -8.88
CA VAL A 105 10.49 -6.32 -8.43
C VAL A 105 10.13 -6.20 -6.96
N PRO A 106 8.84 -6.21 -6.59
CA PRO A 106 8.45 -6.30 -5.19
C PRO A 106 8.79 -7.69 -4.66
N ARG A 107 9.51 -7.73 -3.55
CA ARG A 107 9.82 -8.95 -2.81
C ARG A 107 9.05 -8.93 -1.50
N ILE A 108 8.19 -9.93 -1.35
CA ILE A 108 7.48 -10.19 -0.09
C ILE A 108 8.21 -11.33 0.62
N ARG A 109 8.50 -11.13 1.90
CA ARG A 109 9.23 -12.08 2.74
C ARG A 109 8.28 -12.67 3.78
N ASN A 110 8.55 -13.93 4.15
CA ASN A 110 7.90 -14.61 5.25
C ASN A 110 8.96 -15.17 6.20
N THR A 111 8.56 -15.39 7.45
CA THR A 111 9.41 -16.04 8.44
C THR A 111 9.51 -17.55 8.16
N GLN A 112 10.43 -18.23 8.85
CA GLN A 112 10.53 -19.70 8.81
C GLN A 112 9.21 -20.39 9.20
N THR A 113 8.41 -19.75 10.06
CA THR A 113 7.09 -20.21 10.52
C THR A 113 5.97 -19.86 9.55
N LEU A 114 6.27 -19.37 8.34
CA LEU A 114 5.32 -18.93 7.31
C LEU A 114 4.45 -17.74 7.73
N GLN A 115 4.90 -16.95 8.70
CA GLN A 115 4.21 -15.74 9.14
C GLN A 115 4.68 -14.56 8.28
N SER A 116 3.77 -13.62 8.02
CA SER A 116 4.06 -12.41 7.24
C SER A 116 3.43 -11.20 7.91
N GLY A 117 4.10 -10.05 7.84
CA GLY A 117 3.57 -8.78 8.34
C GLY A 117 2.48 -8.16 7.46
N ILE A 118 1.73 -8.99 6.70
CA ILE A 118 0.66 -8.56 5.81
C ILE A 118 -0.62 -9.27 6.23
N ALA A 119 -1.63 -8.50 6.62
CA ALA A 119 -2.98 -8.98 6.85
C ALA A 119 -3.90 -8.48 5.73
N HIS A 120 -4.64 -9.40 5.12
CA HIS A 120 -5.66 -9.09 4.13
C HIS A 120 -7.04 -9.29 4.74
N PHE A 121 -7.94 -8.33 4.53
CA PHE A 121 -9.33 -8.40 4.93
C PHE A 121 -10.22 -8.13 3.73
N THR A 122 -11.16 -9.05 3.50
CA THR A 122 -12.24 -8.91 2.52
C THR A 122 -13.56 -8.79 3.26
N VAL A 123 -14.44 -7.94 2.76
CA VAL A 123 -15.85 -7.84 3.18
C VAL A 123 -16.67 -8.96 2.54
#